data_AF-W9Y8R3-F1
#
_entry.id   AF-W9Y8R3-F1
#
_cell.length_a   1.000
_cell.length_b   1.000
_cell.length_c   1.000
_cell.angle_alpha   90.00
_cell.angle_beta   90.00
_cell.angle_gamma   90.00
#
_symmetry.space_group_name_H-M   'P 1'
#
loop_
_entity.id
_entity.type
_entity.pdbx_description
1 polymer ?
#
loop_
_entity_poly.entity_id
_entity_poly.type
_entity_poly.pdbx_seq_one_letter_code
_entity_poly.pdbx_strand_id
1 'polypeptide(L)'
;MAEKAPSVASSTPSTSWKGWLWDSADVSKEERRFLLKLDATLLTFGTLGMLIKWIDTSNITNAFVSGMKEDLNLYQNQYNYIVVSWTVGYIIGQWPSNFILTRVRAHIWIPFLEIGWTIFTFALAGAKSYHAMLGLRFVVGLFEAGYWPALYYILGCWYNKRELGKRNGILQSAVSIAPIFSGFLQAGIYNSLDGHAGLAGWRWLFVINGVISFPVAALAYFCLPDTPGTAKPNWLFTEREIEIARERMSRVGRAPEGKPYTAKVILGYFTSWKTVLFTLIFTMQPFGSQPFTAFVFWLKAHNKKGQPPVYTVAQINEYPTIGNAFTAVYSLLAVWISDGPLRGRRWPIILFSNLVAIIVFTLLAVTPVFGPFSHRAPLYIVSGIGGSMVPLTMA
;
A
#
# COMPACT_ATOMS: atom_id res chain seq x y z
N MET A 1 -47.81 -4.70 13.12
CA MET A 1 -46.43 -5.24 13.10
C MET A 1 -45.83 -4.88 11.76
N ALA A 2 -44.95 -3.86 11.73
CA ALA A 2 -44.29 -3.46 10.50
C ALA A 2 -43.32 -4.58 10.09
N GLU A 3 -43.56 -5.15 8.91
CA GLU A 3 -42.76 -6.19 8.30
C GLU A 3 -41.31 -5.69 8.20
N LYS A 4 -40.41 -6.31 8.96
CA LYS A 4 -38.98 -5.99 8.96
C LYS A 4 -38.48 -6.30 7.55
N ALA A 5 -38.23 -5.27 6.75
CA ALA A 5 -37.66 -5.43 5.41
C ALA A 5 -36.45 -6.38 5.51
N PRO A 6 -36.36 -7.42 4.66
CA PRO A 6 -35.29 -8.39 4.77
C PRO A 6 -33.96 -7.65 4.64
N SER A 7 -33.16 -7.65 5.70
CA SER A 7 -31.79 -7.12 5.65
C SER A 7 -31.06 -7.93 4.59
N VAL A 8 -30.78 -7.34 3.43
CA VAL A 8 -30.09 -7.99 2.31
C VAL A 8 -28.62 -8.17 2.69
N ALA A 9 -28.37 -9.06 3.65
CA ALA A 9 -27.07 -9.55 4.06
C ALA A 9 -26.65 -10.70 3.14
N SER A 10 -26.78 -10.49 1.83
CA SER A 10 -26.49 -11.53 0.87
C SER A 10 -25.04 -11.38 0.42
N SER A 11 -24.23 -12.39 0.73
CA SER A 11 -22.90 -12.58 0.12
C SER A 11 -22.99 -12.78 -1.40
N THR A 12 -24.20 -12.73 -1.97
CA THR A 12 -24.49 -12.86 -3.40
C THR A 12 -24.09 -11.58 -4.14
N PRO A 13 -23.41 -11.70 -5.29
CA PRO A 13 -23.06 -10.56 -6.15
C PRO A 13 -24.29 -9.76 -6.57
N SER A 14 -24.14 -8.42 -6.73
CA SER A 14 -25.23 -7.61 -7.29
C SER A 14 -25.58 -8.05 -8.70
N THR A 15 -26.87 -8.04 -9.03
CA THR A 15 -27.35 -8.10 -10.41
C THR A 15 -27.59 -6.72 -11.01
N SER A 16 -27.51 -5.65 -10.21
CA SER A 16 -27.77 -4.26 -10.61
C SER A 16 -26.47 -3.53 -11.00
N TRP A 17 -26.53 -2.71 -12.05
CA TRP A 17 -25.41 -1.85 -12.47
C TRP A 17 -24.96 -0.88 -11.36
N LYS A 18 -25.89 -0.42 -10.50
CA LYS A 18 -25.57 0.45 -9.35
C LYS A 18 -24.76 -0.31 -8.30
N GLY A 19 -25.08 -1.58 -8.08
CA GLY A 19 -24.32 -2.46 -7.19
C GLY A 19 -22.96 -2.85 -7.76
N TRP A 20 -22.82 -2.88 -9.09
CA TRP A 20 -21.50 -3.03 -9.74
C TRP A 20 -20.63 -1.81 -9.50
N LEU A 21 -21.18 -0.61 -9.57
CA LEU A 21 -20.44 0.63 -9.27
C LEU A 21 -20.04 0.70 -7.79
N TRP A 22 -20.97 0.42 -6.86
CA TRP A 22 -20.69 0.42 -5.43
C TRP A 22 -21.57 -0.59 -4.68
N ASP A 23 -20.96 -1.47 -3.87
CA ASP A 23 -21.68 -2.58 -3.24
C ASP A 23 -22.74 -2.14 -2.24
N SER A 24 -22.57 -0.95 -1.66
CA SER A 24 -23.50 -0.37 -0.69
C SER A 24 -24.77 0.20 -1.33
N ALA A 25 -24.94 0.09 -2.65
CA ALA A 25 -26.12 0.60 -3.36
C ALA A 25 -27.36 -0.30 -3.20
N ASP A 26 -27.17 -1.61 -3.00
CA ASP A 26 -28.27 -2.60 -2.95
C ASP A 26 -28.66 -3.03 -1.53
N VAL A 27 -28.01 -2.47 -0.50
CA VAL A 27 -28.28 -2.81 0.91
C VAL A 27 -29.33 -1.88 1.52
N SER A 28 -29.86 -2.25 2.69
CA SER A 28 -30.82 -1.44 3.43
C SER A 28 -30.28 -0.03 3.75
N LYS A 29 -31.16 0.96 3.94
CA LYS A 29 -30.75 2.35 4.26
C LYS A 29 -29.88 2.42 5.53
N GLU A 30 -30.19 1.61 6.54
CA GLU A 30 -29.45 1.53 7.80
C GLU A 30 -28.05 0.95 7.57
N GLU A 31 -27.95 -0.17 6.83
CA GLU A 31 -26.67 -0.81 6.50
C GLU A 31 -25.82 0.06 5.57
N ARG A 32 -26.43 0.77 4.62
CA ARG A 32 -25.71 1.71 3.74
C ARG A 32 -25.09 2.85 4.53
N ARG A 33 -25.82 3.42 5.50
CA ARG A 33 -25.29 4.49 6.36
C ARG A 33 -24.12 3.99 7.20
N PHE A 34 -24.25 2.79 7.76
CA PHE A 34 -23.18 2.13 8.49
C PHE A 34 -21.93 1.91 7.61
N LEU A 35 -22.10 1.35 6.41
CA LEU A 35 -20.99 1.13 5.47
C LEU A 35 -20.31 2.43 5.04
N LEU A 36 -21.08 3.49 4.78
CA LEU A 36 -20.50 4.80 4.45
C LEU A 36 -19.67 5.36 5.60
N LYS A 37 -20.11 5.16 6.85
CA LYS A 37 -19.37 5.59 8.04
C LYS A 37 -18.09 4.80 8.24
N LEU A 38 -18.16 3.48 8.02
CA LEU A 38 -17.00 2.59 8.05
C LEU A 38 -16.00 2.95 6.94
N ASP A 39 -16.48 3.24 5.74
CA ASP A 39 -15.63 3.68 4.61
C ASP A 39 -14.99 5.05 4.90
N ALA A 40 -15.75 6.01 5.42
CA ALA A 40 -15.22 7.34 5.78
C ALA A 40 -14.17 7.31 6.89
N THR A 41 -14.02 6.19 7.59
CA THR A 41 -13.13 6.04 8.74
C THR A 41 -12.02 5.04 8.41
N LEU A 42 -12.32 3.76 8.41
CA LEU A 42 -11.36 2.68 8.19
C LEU A 42 -10.70 2.78 6.81
N LEU A 43 -11.47 3.02 5.75
CA LEU A 43 -10.90 3.12 4.41
C LEU A 43 -10.12 4.42 4.23
N THR A 44 -10.64 5.56 4.69
CA THR A 44 -9.94 6.85 4.59
C THR A 44 -8.61 6.85 5.35
N PHE A 45 -8.60 6.49 6.64
CA PHE A 45 -7.37 6.47 7.43
C PHE A 45 -6.42 5.35 7.00
N GLY A 46 -6.95 4.19 6.62
CA GLY A 46 -6.14 3.12 6.04
C GLY A 46 -5.47 3.53 4.73
N THR A 47 -6.18 4.26 3.86
CA THR A 47 -5.63 4.73 2.58
C THR A 47 -4.59 5.83 2.80
N LEU A 48 -4.84 6.76 3.73
CA LEU A 48 -3.90 7.82 4.07
C LEU A 48 -2.61 7.28 4.69
N GLY A 49 -2.69 6.36 5.66
CA GLY A 49 -1.49 5.79 6.26
C GLY A 49 -0.73 4.87 5.28
N MET A 50 -1.43 4.16 4.38
CA MET A 50 -0.78 3.48 3.25
C MET A 50 -0.05 4.45 2.33
N LEU A 51 -0.70 5.57 1.97
CA LEU A 51 -0.11 6.61 1.14
C LEU A 51 1.17 7.17 1.79
N ILE A 52 1.10 7.53 3.08
CA ILE A 52 2.25 8.04 3.84
C ILE A 52 3.39 7.04 3.89
N LYS A 53 3.11 5.77 4.23
CA LYS A 53 4.14 4.71 4.27
C LYS A 53 4.90 4.58 2.94
N TRP A 54 4.17 4.61 1.82
CA TRP A 54 4.78 4.49 0.50
C TRP A 54 5.47 5.78 0.04
N ILE A 55 5.03 6.93 0.52
CA ILE A 55 5.76 8.21 0.39
C ILE A 55 7.10 8.10 1.11
N ASP A 56 7.14 7.66 2.38
CA ASP A 56 8.36 7.51 3.18
C ASP A 56 9.37 6.52 2.60
N THR A 57 8.86 5.45 1.98
CA THR A 57 9.68 4.49 1.23
C THR A 57 10.29 5.14 -0.01
N SER A 58 9.53 5.95 -0.74
CA SER A 58 10.00 6.62 -1.96
C SER A 58 10.95 7.79 -1.66
N ASN A 59 10.77 8.45 -0.51
CA ASN A 59 11.55 9.59 -0.07
C ASN A 59 13.05 9.30 0.05
N ILE A 60 13.47 8.06 0.39
CA ILE A 60 14.91 7.74 0.47
C ILE A 60 15.60 7.83 -0.89
N THR A 61 14.93 7.36 -1.93
CA THR A 61 15.43 7.38 -3.31
C THR A 61 15.51 8.82 -3.79
N ASN A 62 14.46 9.60 -3.54
CA ASN A 62 14.36 11.00 -3.90
C ASN A 62 15.40 11.87 -3.17
N ALA A 63 15.59 11.65 -1.87
CA ALA A 63 16.63 12.30 -1.06
C ALA A 63 18.04 11.96 -1.55
N PHE A 64 18.30 10.69 -1.88
CA PHE A 64 19.59 10.24 -2.40
C PHE A 64 19.99 10.98 -3.68
N VAL A 65 19.05 11.22 -4.60
CA VAL A 65 19.30 11.92 -5.86
C VAL A 65 19.37 13.45 -5.68
N SER A 66 18.84 13.99 -4.58
CA SER A 66 18.71 15.44 -4.32
C SER A 66 19.72 16.00 -3.32
N GLY A 67 20.87 15.36 -3.14
CA GLY A 67 21.97 15.89 -2.31
C GLY A 67 22.33 15.10 -1.06
N MET A 68 21.54 14.08 -0.67
CA MET A 68 21.88 13.24 0.50
C MET A 68 23.18 12.45 0.28
N LYS A 69 23.49 12.10 -0.97
CA LYS A 69 24.73 11.39 -1.32
C LYS A 69 25.96 12.25 -1.03
N GLU A 70 25.94 13.51 -1.43
CA GLU A 70 27.03 14.46 -1.26
C GLU A 70 27.17 14.89 0.20
N ASP A 71 26.05 15.18 0.89
CA ASP A 71 26.04 15.64 2.28
C ASP A 71 26.51 14.57 3.28
N LEU A 72 26.18 13.29 3.03
CA LEU A 72 26.61 12.16 3.87
C LEU A 72 27.84 11.41 3.36
N ASN A 73 28.46 11.88 2.27
CA ASN A 73 29.57 11.21 1.59
C ASN A 73 29.30 9.72 1.32
N LEU A 74 28.13 9.42 0.75
CA LEU A 74 27.72 8.05 0.45
C LEU A 74 28.41 7.53 -0.82
N TYR A 75 29.24 6.50 -0.67
CA TYR A 75 29.97 5.87 -1.76
C TYR A 75 29.54 4.41 -1.97
N GLN A 76 29.78 3.90 -3.17
CA GLN A 76 29.62 2.47 -3.50
C GLN A 76 28.21 1.94 -3.17
N ASN A 77 28.14 0.81 -2.46
CA ASN A 77 26.91 0.10 -2.10
C ASN A 77 26.23 0.64 -0.84
N GLN A 78 26.69 1.76 -0.27
CA GLN A 78 26.12 2.30 0.97
C GLN A 78 24.63 2.62 0.86
N TYR A 79 24.18 3.18 -0.27
CA TYR A 79 22.74 3.35 -0.52
C TYR A 79 21.98 2.02 -0.47
N ASN A 80 22.50 0.99 -1.13
CA ASN A 80 21.87 -0.33 -1.14
C ASN A 80 21.82 -0.93 0.27
N TYR A 81 22.86 -0.76 1.08
CA TYR A 81 22.85 -1.20 2.47
C TYR A 81 21.82 -0.44 3.33
N ILE A 82 21.60 0.85 3.08
CA ILE A 82 20.53 1.62 3.73
C ILE A 82 19.16 1.02 3.40
N VAL A 83 18.90 0.73 2.12
CA VAL A 83 17.65 0.08 1.69
C VAL A 83 17.51 -1.31 2.32
N VAL A 84 18.56 -2.13 2.30
CA VAL A 84 18.56 -3.48 2.90
C VAL A 84 18.34 -3.42 4.41
N SER A 85 18.89 -2.43 5.12
CA SER A 85 18.68 -2.28 6.57
C SER A 85 17.20 -2.12 6.93
N TRP A 86 16.45 -1.36 6.14
CA TRP A 86 15.00 -1.26 6.27
C TRP A 86 14.33 -2.61 5.99
N THR A 87 14.73 -3.31 4.93
CA THR A 87 14.18 -4.65 4.61
C THR A 87 14.42 -5.66 5.73
N VAL A 88 15.61 -5.66 6.35
CA VAL A 88 15.94 -6.54 7.48
C VAL A 88 15.07 -6.20 8.69
N GLY A 89 14.94 -4.90 9.02
CA GLY A 89 14.03 -4.44 10.06
C GLY A 89 12.58 -4.85 9.80
N TYR A 90 12.14 -4.75 8.54
CA TYR A 90 10.81 -5.13 8.10
C TYR A 90 10.54 -6.63 8.27
N ILE A 91 11.47 -7.49 7.84
CA ILE A 91 11.37 -8.95 7.99
C ILE A 91 11.31 -9.33 9.48
N ILE A 92 12.18 -8.74 10.30
CA ILE A 92 12.23 -9.03 11.73
C ILE A 92 10.95 -8.54 12.41
N GLY A 93 10.46 -7.35 12.07
CA GLY A 93 9.28 -6.73 12.68
C GLY A 93 7.96 -7.39 12.33
N GLN A 94 7.87 -8.09 11.19
CA GLN A 94 6.64 -8.77 10.78
C GLN A 94 6.21 -9.83 11.79
N TRP A 95 7.14 -10.67 12.25
CA TRP A 95 6.84 -11.73 13.22
C TRP A 95 6.27 -11.21 14.55
N PRO A 96 6.98 -10.36 15.32
CA PRO A 96 6.49 -9.86 16.60
C PRO A 96 5.21 -9.05 16.41
N SER A 97 5.11 -8.22 15.36
CA SER A 97 3.90 -7.43 15.14
C SER A 97 2.68 -8.32 14.89
N ASN A 98 2.79 -9.39 14.10
CA ASN A 98 1.67 -10.29 13.86
C ASN A 98 1.24 -11.02 15.15
N PHE A 99 2.18 -11.38 16.02
CA PHE A 99 1.83 -11.96 17.32
C PHE A 99 1.17 -10.94 18.26
N ILE A 100 1.67 -9.70 18.29
CA ILE A 100 1.12 -8.63 19.12
C ILE A 100 -0.30 -8.28 18.68
N LEU A 101 -0.57 -8.23 17.37
CA LEU A 101 -1.89 -7.95 16.82
C LEU A 101 -2.99 -8.92 17.31
N THR A 102 -2.63 -10.14 17.71
CA THR A 102 -3.60 -11.09 18.30
C THR A 102 -3.95 -10.83 19.76
N ARG A 103 -3.16 -9.99 20.44
CA ARG A 103 -3.29 -9.72 21.88
C ARG A 103 -3.65 -8.27 22.17
N VAL A 104 -3.23 -7.36 21.30
CA VAL A 104 -3.42 -5.93 21.45
C VAL A 104 -4.51 -5.46 20.49
N ARG A 105 -5.36 -4.57 21.00
CA ARG A 105 -6.44 -3.96 20.24
C ARG A 105 -5.90 -3.19 19.04
N ALA A 106 -6.55 -3.37 17.90
CA ALA A 106 -6.04 -2.90 16.63
C ALA A 106 -6.05 -1.36 16.52
N HIS A 107 -7.00 -0.68 17.20
CA HIS A 107 -7.02 0.79 17.28
C HIS A 107 -5.83 1.40 18.04
N ILE A 108 -5.15 0.62 18.90
CA ILE A 108 -3.95 1.08 19.62
C ILE A 108 -2.71 0.72 18.82
N TRP A 109 -2.67 -0.51 18.30
CA TRP A 109 -1.49 -1.05 17.63
C TRP A 109 -1.18 -0.35 16.32
N ILE A 110 -2.17 -0.10 15.46
CA ILE A 110 -1.94 0.56 14.16
C ILE A 110 -1.37 1.98 14.33
N PRO A 111 -1.98 2.87 15.13
CA PRO A 111 -1.42 4.20 15.36
C PRO A 111 -0.09 4.18 16.12
N PHE A 112 0.13 3.22 17.02
CA PHE A 112 1.43 3.07 17.69
C PHE A 112 2.54 2.81 16.69
N LEU A 113 2.30 1.93 15.71
CA LEU A 113 3.26 1.70 14.63
C LEU A 113 3.49 2.96 13.81
N GLU A 114 2.40 3.65 13.45
CA GLU A 114 2.43 4.89 12.65
C GLU A 114 3.21 6.00 13.33
N ILE A 115 2.87 6.34 14.57
CA ILE A 115 3.61 7.31 15.39
C ILE A 115 5.08 6.87 15.56
N GLY A 116 5.29 5.57 15.80
CA GLY A 116 6.61 4.97 15.94
C GLY A 116 7.50 5.27 14.74
N TRP A 117 7.10 4.91 13.53
CA TRP A 117 7.90 5.21 12.34
C TRP A 117 7.98 6.72 12.08
N THR A 118 6.93 7.50 12.34
CA THR A 118 6.94 8.97 12.15
C THR A 118 8.04 9.64 12.97
N ILE A 119 8.21 9.24 14.24
CA ILE A 119 9.25 9.78 15.12
C ILE A 119 10.64 9.49 14.54
N PHE A 120 10.87 8.27 14.04
CA PHE A 120 12.15 7.92 13.42
C PHE A 120 12.32 8.57 12.04
N THR A 121 11.25 8.86 11.31
CA THR A 121 11.28 9.69 10.09
C THR A 121 11.75 11.11 10.39
N PHE A 122 11.30 11.73 11.50
CA PHE A 122 11.88 13.00 11.96
C PHE A 122 13.36 12.88 12.31
N ALA A 123 13.74 11.79 13.00
CA ALA A 123 15.15 11.56 13.34
C ALA A 123 16.04 11.38 12.09
N LEU A 124 15.51 10.85 10.98
CA LEU A 124 16.23 10.73 9.71
C LEU A 124 16.67 12.09 9.16
N ALA A 125 15.90 13.15 9.37
CA ALA A 125 16.30 14.51 8.97
C ALA A 125 17.56 15.00 9.69
N GLY A 126 17.79 14.53 10.93
CA GLY A 126 18.95 14.88 11.75
C GLY A 126 20.15 13.96 11.57
N ALA A 127 20.08 12.96 10.68
CA ALA A 127 21.16 12.00 10.48
C ALA A 127 22.40 12.69 9.87
N LYS A 128 23.54 12.55 10.56
CA LYS A 128 24.84 13.12 10.15
C LYS A 128 25.84 12.09 9.60
N SER A 129 25.50 10.80 9.65
CA SER A 129 26.40 9.74 9.23
C SER A 129 25.66 8.58 8.58
N TYR A 130 26.38 7.82 7.75
CA TYR A 130 25.92 6.58 7.14
C TYR A 130 25.42 5.57 8.19
N HIS A 131 26.14 5.40 9.30
CA HIS A 131 25.76 4.47 10.36
C HIS A 131 24.48 4.89 11.10
N ALA A 132 24.30 6.20 11.33
CA ALA A 132 23.06 6.72 11.88
C ALA A 132 21.88 6.46 10.93
N MET A 133 22.08 6.69 9.63
CA MET A 133 21.08 6.42 8.58
C MET A 133 20.67 4.94 8.55
N LEU A 134 21.64 4.02 8.62
CA LEU A 134 21.37 2.57 8.72
C LEU A 134 20.54 2.21 9.94
N GLY A 135 20.95 2.67 11.12
CA GLY A 135 20.25 2.36 12.37
C GLY A 135 18.81 2.89 12.38
N LEU A 136 18.62 4.14 11.97
CA LEU A 136 17.30 4.76 11.88
C LEU A 136 16.41 4.02 10.87
N ARG A 137 16.94 3.65 9.70
CA ARG A 137 16.18 2.91 8.68
C ARG A 137 15.78 1.51 9.12
N PHE A 138 16.64 0.83 9.88
CA PHE A 138 16.28 -0.45 10.50
C PHE A 138 15.08 -0.30 11.44
N VAL A 139 15.08 0.74 12.29
CA VAL A 139 13.99 0.96 13.25
C VAL A 139 12.71 1.40 12.55
N VAL A 140 12.78 2.27 11.54
CA VAL A 140 11.62 2.60 10.68
C VAL A 140 11.02 1.33 10.08
N GLY A 141 11.86 0.45 9.51
CA GLY A 141 11.42 -0.83 8.96
C GLY A 141 10.73 -1.73 9.99
N LEU A 142 11.22 -1.73 11.24
CA LEU A 142 10.64 -2.50 12.34
C LEU A 142 9.20 -2.06 12.66
N PHE A 143 8.93 -0.75 12.70
CA PHE A 143 7.59 -0.21 12.97
C PHE A 143 6.66 -0.33 11.75
N GLU A 144 7.16 -0.10 10.53
CA GLU A 144 6.35 -0.20 9.30
C GLU A 144 5.92 -1.64 8.97
N ALA A 145 6.64 -2.64 9.49
CA ALA A 145 6.40 -4.07 9.26
C ALA A 145 4.98 -4.51 9.59
N GLY A 146 4.44 -3.97 10.68
CA GLY A 146 3.18 -4.39 11.26
C GLY A 146 1.93 -3.77 10.63
N TYR A 147 2.11 -2.62 9.97
CA TYR A 147 0.99 -1.79 9.55
C TYR A 147 0.11 -2.47 8.51
N TRP A 148 0.76 -3.03 7.49
CA TRP A 148 0.10 -3.71 6.38
C TRP A 148 -0.74 -4.89 6.88
N PRO A 149 -0.16 -5.91 7.55
CA PRO A 149 -0.95 -7.03 8.07
C PRO A 149 -2.08 -6.61 9.01
N ALA A 150 -1.83 -5.61 9.87
CA ALA A 150 -2.84 -5.12 10.81
C ALA A 150 -4.03 -4.45 10.09
N LEU A 151 -3.77 -3.63 9.08
CA LEU A 151 -4.83 -2.98 8.32
C LEU A 151 -5.69 -4.03 7.58
N TYR A 152 -5.05 -4.98 6.89
CA TYR A 152 -5.75 -6.06 6.19
C TYR A 152 -6.55 -6.96 7.12
N TYR A 153 -6.04 -7.21 8.33
CA TYR A 153 -6.77 -7.92 9.37
C TYR A 153 -8.06 -7.20 9.77
N ILE A 154 -7.99 -5.90 10.10
CA ILE A 154 -9.19 -5.12 10.46
C ILE A 154 -10.19 -5.08 9.29
N LEU A 155 -9.73 -4.86 8.06
CA LEU A 155 -10.61 -4.86 6.88
C LEU A 155 -11.34 -6.19 6.72
N GLY A 156 -10.62 -7.30 6.91
CA GLY A 156 -11.21 -8.64 6.90
C GLY A 156 -12.19 -8.89 8.04
N CYS A 157 -12.05 -8.19 9.17
CA CYS A 157 -12.99 -8.26 10.29
C CYS A 157 -14.26 -7.45 10.07
N TRP A 158 -14.24 -6.37 9.29
CA TRP A 158 -15.39 -5.48 9.12
C TRP A 158 -16.15 -5.65 7.79
N TYR A 159 -15.45 -6.03 6.71
CA TYR A 159 -16.02 -6.10 5.37
C TYR A 159 -16.32 -7.53 4.91
N ASN A 160 -17.44 -7.67 4.20
CA ASN A 160 -17.84 -8.92 3.56
C ASN A 160 -16.98 -9.22 2.33
N LYS A 161 -16.98 -10.48 1.87
CA LYS A 161 -16.19 -10.91 0.68
C LYS A 161 -16.49 -10.09 -0.58
N ARG A 162 -17.76 -9.71 -0.77
CA ARG A 162 -18.23 -8.87 -1.89
C ARG A 162 -17.71 -7.43 -1.81
N GLU A 163 -17.49 -6.94 -0.60
CA GLU A 163 -17.12 -5.55 -0.31
C GLU A 163 -15.60 -5.33 -0.26
N LEU A 164 -14.87 -6.39 0.09
CA LEU A 164 -13.43 -6.37 0.34
C LEU A 164 -12.64 -6.04 -0.93
N GLY A 165 -13.06 -6.54 -2.10
CA GLY A 165 -12.32 -6.36 -3.36
C GLY A 165 -12.18 -4.89 -3.74
N LYS A 166 -13.29 -4.18 -3.97
CA LYS A 166 -13.31 -2.73 -4.28
C LYS A 166 -12.55 -1.87 -3.27
N ARG A 167 -12.75 -2.13 -1.98
CA ARG A 167 -12.09 -1.37 -0.90
C ARG A 167 -10.60 -1.64 -0.82
N ASN A 168 -10.19 -2.90 -1.01
CA ASN A 168 -8.79 -3.26 -1.15
C ASN A 168 -8.17 -2.61 -2.38
N GLY A 169 -8.89 -2.53 -3.50
CA GLY A 169 -8.46 -1.81 -4.70
C GLY A 169 -8.16 -0.33 -4.43
N ILE A 170 -8.99 0.34 -3.62
CA ILE A 170 -8.76 1.74 -3.21
C ILE A 170 -7.53 1.86 -2.31
N LEU A 171 -7.36 0.97 -1.35
CA LEU A 171 -6.16 0.97 -0.49
C LEU A 171 -4.89 0.74 -1.31
N GLN A 172 -4.97 -0.17 -2.28
CA GLN A 172 -3.84 -0.48 -3.14
C GLN A 172 -3.52 0.60 -4.16
N SER A 173 -4.48 1.41 -4.57
CA SER A 173 -4.19 2.55 -5.46
C SER A 173 -3.28 3.57 -4.76
N ALA A 174 -3.36 3.71 -3.43
CA ALA A 174 -2.46 4.56 -2.66
C ALA A 174 -0.99 4.17 -2.84
N VAL A 175 -0.69 2.87 -3.01
CA VAL A 175 0.68 2.36 -3.25
C VAL A 175 1.28 2.92 -4.53
N SER A 176 0.48 2.99 -5.60
CA SER A 176 0.92 3.52 -6.89
C SER A 176 0.90 5.05 -6.92
N ILE A 177 -0.04 5.67 -6.21
CA ILE A 177 -0.20 7.13 -6.19
C ILE A 177 0.88 7.81 -5.30
N ALA A 178 1.27 7.18 -4.19
CA ALA A 178 2.22 7.73 -3.23
C ALA A 178 3.59 8.14 -3.83
N PRO A 179 4.26 7.34 -4.69
CA PRO A 179 5.50 7.75 -5.34
C PRO A 179 5.35 9.01 -6.21
N ILE A 180 4.17 9.21 -6.82
CA ILE A 180 3.88 10.40 -7.63
C ILE A 180 3.88 11.64 -6.72
N PHE A 181 3.14 11.58 -5.60
CA PHE A 181 3.12 12.66 -4.60
C PHE A 181 4.50 12.92 -4.00
N SER A 182 5.26 11.88 -3.66
CA SER A 182 6.63 11.99 -3.12
C SER A 182 7.57 12.71 -4.10
N GLY A 183 7.49 12.40 -5.39
CA GLY A 183 8.32 13.05 -6.41
C GLY A 183 8.04 14.56 -6.54
N PHE A 184 6.75 14.95 -6.61
CA PHE A 184 6.36 16.36 -6.68
C PHE A 184 6.67 17.11 -5.37
N LEU A 185 6.43 16.47 -4.22
CA LEU A 185 6.77 17.05 -2.92
C LEU A 185 8.28 17.33 -2.82
N GLN A 186 9.12 16.38 -3.25
CA GLN A 186 10.56 16.58 -3.26
C GLN A 186 10.99 17.72 -4.18
N ALA A 187 10.45 17.77 -5.41
CA ALA A 187 10.78 18.83 -6.36
C ALA A 187 10.40 20.22 -5.81
N GLY A 188 9.22 20.33 -5.17
CA GLY A 188 8.78 21.56 -4.52
C GLY A 188 9.70 21.98 -3.38
N ILE A 189 10.08 21.05 -2.50
CA ILE A 189 10.97 21.31 -1.36
C ILE A 189 12.36 21.71 -1.83
N TYR A 190 12.91 20.99 -2.82
CA TYR A 190 14.23 21.30 -3.36
C TYR A 190 14.29 22.72 -3.94
N ASN A 191 13.25 23.17 -4.66
CA ASN A 191 13.24 24.50 -5.27
C ASN A 191 12.98 25.65 -4.28
N SER A 192 12.35 25.38 -3.13
CA SER A 192 11.88 26.43 -2.21
C SER A 192 12.61 26.47 -0.86
N LEU A 193 13.09 25.33 -0.38
CA LEU A 193 13.62 25.16 0.98
C LEU A 193 15.06 24.65 1.00
N ASP A 194 15.70 24.40 -0.14
CA ASP A 194 17.10 24.01 -0.16
C ASP A 194 18.00 25.14 0.35
N GLY A 195 18.85 24.84 1.35
CA GLY A 195 19.65 25.82 2.06
C GLY A 195 18.87 26.70 3.06
N HIS A 196 17.54 26.59 3.12
CA HIS A 196 16.72 27.35 4.05
C HIS A 196 16.99 26.89 5.49
N ALA A 197 17.21 27.85 6.39
CA ALA A 197 17.66 27.61 7.77
C ALA A 197 18.94 26.75 7.90
N GLY A 198 19.79 26.73 6.87
CA GLY A 198 21.05 25.95 6.87
C GLY A 198 20.86 24.44 6.74
N LEU A 199 19.65 23.99 6.38
CA LEU A 199 19.33 22.58 6.13
C LEU A 199 19.28 22.32 4.63
N ALA A 200 19.86 21.20 4.20
CA ALA A 200 19.72 20.71 2.83
C ALA A 200 18.27 20.30 2.55
N GLY A 201 17.81 20.47 1.31
CA GLY A 201 16.43 20.17 0.91
C GLY A 201 15.98 18.74 1.21
N TRP A 202 16.90 17.76 1.16
CA TRP A 202 16.61 16.37 1.53
C TRP A 202 16.27 16.19 3.02
N ARG A 203 16.83 17.02 3.91
CA ARG A 203 16.48 16.99 5.35
C ARG A 203 15.09 17.56 5.58
N TRP A 204 14.76 18.66 4.88
CA TRP A 204 13.41 19.24 4.89
C TRP A 204 12.36 18.26 4.39
N LEU A 205 12.68 17.40 3.41
CA LEU A 205 11.79 16.31 2.98
C LEU A 205 11.37 15.45 4.16
N PHE A 206 12.31 14.93 4.95
CA PHE A 206 11.99 14.07 6.09
C PHE A 206 11.20 14.80 7.18
N VAL A 207 11.49 16.09 7.42
CA VAL A 207 10.71 16.92 8.36
C VAL A 207 9.27 17.09 7.90
N ILE A 208 9.05 17.49 6.65
CA ILE A 208 7.71 17.75 6.11
C ILE A 208 6.88 16.46 6.07
N ASN A 209 7.50 15.33 5.69
CA ASN A 209 6.81 14.04 5.73
C ASN A 209 6.41 13.64 7.15
N GLY A 210 7.28 13.83 8.13
CA GLY A 210 6.94 13.63 9.53
C GLY A 210 5.76 14.51 9.98
N VAL A 211 5.73 15.78 9.57
CA VAL A 211 4.65 16.73 9.92
C VAL A 211 3.31 16.33 9.28
N ILE A 212 3.32 15.77 8.06
CA ILE A 212 2.10 15.27 7.41
C ILE A 212 1.65 13.95 8.05
N SER A 213 2.59 13.09 8.42
CA SER A 213 2.32 11.78 9.00
C SER A 213 1.74 11.86 10.41
N PHE A 214 2.24 12.76 11.26
CA PHE A 214 1.86 12.81 12.68
C PHE A 214 0.35 13.08 12.92
N PRO A 215 -0.30 14.07 12.25
CA PRO A 215 -1.73 14.28 12.38
C PRO A 215 -2.56 13.09 11.89
N VAL A 216 -2.14 12.42 10.81
CA VAL A 216 -2.84 11.23 10.32
C VAL A 216 -2.75 10.10 11.33
N ALA A 217 -1.57 9.87 11.91
CA ALA A 217 -1.35 8.91 12.98
C ALA A 217 -2.22 9.19 14.21
N ALA A 218 -2.26 10.46 14.64
CA ALA A 218 -3.03 10.88 15.80
C ALA A 218 -4.55 10.73 15.55
N LEU A 219 -5.02 11.13 14.37
CA LEU A 219 -6.43 10.95 14.00
C LEU A 219 -6.81 9.48 13.82
N ALA A 220 -5.90 8.64 13.32
CA ALA A 220 -6.11 7.20 13.20
C ALA A 220 -6.41 6.57 14.57
N TYR A 221 -5.79 7.04 15.66
CA TYR A 221 -6.10 6.56 17.02
C TYR A 221 -7.54 6.84 17.47
N PHE A 222 -8.09 8.00 17.12
CA PHE A 222 -9.47 8.34 17.48
C PHE A 222 -10.50 7.76 16.52
N CYS A 223 -10.12 7.50 15.26
CA CYS A 223 -11.03 7.16 14.19
C CYS A 223 -11.06 5.67 13.80
N LEU A 224 -9.98 4.91 14.05
CA LEU A 224 -9.95 3.50 13.70
C LEU A 224 -10.80 2.67 14.66
N PRO A 225 -11.77 1.89 14.15
CA PRO A 225 -12.52 0.98 14.98
C PRO A 225 -11.69 -0.26 15.33
N ASP A 226 -11.94 -0.80 16.53
CA ASP A 226 -11.49 -2.14 16.91
C ASP A 226 -12.16 -3.23 16.09
N THR A 227 -11.84 -4.50 16.27
CA THR A 227 -12.58 -5.58 15.61
C THR A 227 -14.04 -5.62 16.09
N PRO A 228 -15.03 -6.05 15.28
CA PRO A 228 -16.45 -6.06 15.71
C PRO A 228 -16.74 -6.87 16.98
N GLY A 229 -15.88 -7.83 17.31
CA GLY A 229 -15.97 -8.62 18.54
C GLY A 229 -15.59 -7.84 19.80
N THR A 230 -14.58 -6.97 19.70
CA THR A 230 -14.06 -6.19 20.85
C THR A 230 -14.49 -4.72 20.82
N ALA A 231 -15.05 -4.26 19.70
CA ALA A 231 -15.54 -2.90 19.51
C ALA A 231 -16.62 -2.58 20.54
N LYS A 232 -16.40 -1.46 21.23
CA LYS A 232 -17.38 -0.84 22.13
C LYS A 232 -18.02 0.35 21.43
N PRO A 233 -19.24 0.74 21.83
CA PRO A 233 -19.83 1.99 21.37
C PRO A 233 -18.86 3.15 21.63
N ASN A 234 -18.63 3.96 20.61
CA ASN A 234 -17.74 5.11 20.66
C ASN A 234 -18.42 6.31 19.98
N TRP A 235 -17.81 7.49 20.03
CA TRP A 235 -18.31 8.70 19.36
C TRP A 235 -18.61 8.49 17.86
N LEU A 236 -17.91 7.53 17.24
CA LEU A 236 -18.05 7.13 15.85
C LEU A 236 -18.98 5.96 15.58
N PHE A 237 -19.26 5.06 16.52
CA PHE A 237 -20.10 3.88 16.24
C PHE A 237 -21.08 3.66 17.37
N THR A 238 -22.36 3.66 17.01
CA THR A 238 -23.46 3.37 17.94
C THR A 238 -23.52 1.87 18.24
N GLU A 239 -24.13 1.51 19.37
CA GLU A 239 -24.30 0.10 19.76
C GLU A 239 -25.07 -0.70 18.69
N ARG A 240 -26.09 -0.07 18.09
CA ARG A 240 -26.86 -0.66 16.99
C ARG A 240 -26.01 -0.95 15.74
N GLU A 241 -25.11 -0.05 15.37
CA GLU A 241 -24.18 -0.24 14.24
C GLU A 241 -23.20 -1.40 14.50
N ILE A 242 -22.73 -1.54 15.75
CA ILE A 242 -21.84 -2.64 16.15
C ILE A 242 -22.58 -3.98 16.12
N GLU A 243 -23.85 -4.00 16.56
CA GLU A 243 -24.69 -5.19 16.48
C GLU A 243 -24.92 -5.63 15.02
N ILE A 244 -25.20 -4.68 14.12
CA ILE A 244 -25.28 -4.94 12.67
C ILE A 244 -23.98 -5.56 12.15
N ALA A 245 -22.81 -5.04 12.56
CA ALA A 245 -21.52 -5.60 12.17
C ALA A 245 -21.33 -7.05 12.67
N ARG A 246 -21.69 -7.33 13.92
CA ARG A 246 -21.60 -8.68 14.50
C ARG A 246 -22.53 -9.67 13.80
N GLU A 247 -23.78 -9.28 13.54
CA GLU A 247 -24.74 -10.10 12.81
C GLU A 247 -24.23 -10.44 11.40
N ARG A 248 -23.68 -9.45 10.68
CA ARG A 248 -23.10 -9.64 9.33
C ARG A 248 -21.95 -10.66 9.35
N MET A 249 -21.02 -10.51 10.30
CA MET A 249 -19.85 -11.39 10.39
C MET A 249 -20.21 -12.81 10.83
N SER A 250 -21.17 -12.95 11.76
CA SER A 250 -21.71 -14.25 12.18
C SER A 250 -22.37 -14.99 11.02
N ARG A 251 -23.11 -14.29 10.15
CA ARG A 251 -23.77 -14.90 8.98
C ARG A 251 -22.79 -15.40 7.92
N VAL A 252 -21.58 -14.81 7.84
CA VAL A 252 -20.50 -15.26 6.94
C VAL A 252 -19.67 -16.41 7.54
N GLY A 253 -19.97 -16.82 8.77
CA GLY A 253 -19.24 -17.88 9.47
C GLY A 253 -17.83 -17.47 9.92
N ARG A 254 -17.54 -16.17 9.95
CA ARG A 254 -16.31 -15.64 10.55
C ARG A 254 -16.54 -15.53 12.06
N ALA A 255 -16.11 -16.56 12.80
CA ALA A 255 -16.21 -16.57 14.25
C ALA A 255 -15.40 -15.40 14.87
N PRO A 256 -15.89 -14.78 15.97
CA PRO A 256 -15.14 -13.77 16.69
C PRO A 256 -13.83 -14.38 17.22
N GLU A 257 -12.74 -13.66 16.97
CA GLU A 257 -11.35 -13.83 17.43
C GLU A 257 -11.00 -15.19 18.07
N GLY A 258 -10.29 -16.00 17.30
CA GLY A 258 -9.73 -17.26 17.76
C GLY A 258 -8.62 -17.05 18.80
N LYS A 259 -8.55 -18.01 19.73
CA LYS A 259 -7.50 -18.21 20.74
C LYS A 259 -6.09 -17.81 20.23
N PRO A 260 -5.19 -17.33 21.12
CA PRO A 260 -3.83 -16.98 20.73
C PRO A 260 -3.15 -18.10 19.94
N TYR A 261 -2.43 -17.74 18.88
CA TYR A 261 -1.78 -18.70 17.99
C TYR A 261 -0.93 -19.68 18.80
N THR A 262 -1.31 -20.95 18.79
CA THR A 262 -0.48 -22.03 19.32
C THR A 262 0.58 -22.38 18.29
N ALA A 263 1.79 -22.77 18.71
CA ALA A 263 2.86 -23.19 17.80
C ALA A 263 2.40 -24.22 16.76
N LYS A 264 1.53 -25.15 17.15
CA LYS A 264 0.91 -26.15 16.26
C LYS A 264 0.08 -25.54 15.12
N VAL A 265 -0.63 -24.44 15.38
CA VAL A 265 -1.41 -23.71 14.35
C VAL A 265 -0.47 -23.00 13.39
N ILE A 266 0.60 -22.39 13.91
CA ILE A 266 1.62 -21.71 13.10
C ILE A 266 2.31 -22.71 12.16
N LEU A 267 2.79 -23.83 12.69
CA LEU A 267 3.37 -24.91 11.88
C LEU A 267 2.36 -25.48 10.86
N GLY A 268 1.08 -25.58 11.22
CA GLY A 268 0.02 -26.01 10.32
C GLY A 268 -0.16 -25.08 9.11
N TYR A 269 0.09 -23.78 9.23
CA TYR A 269 0.04 -22.86 8.10
C TYR A 269 1.18 -23.10 7.10
N PHE A 270 2.37 -23.50 7.55
CA PHE A 270 3.48 -23.83 6.66
C PHE A 270 3.25 -25.12 5.86
N THR A 271 2.43 -26.04 6.37
CA THR A 271 2.10 -27.31 5.69
C THR A 271 0.81 -27.24 4.86
N SER A 272 0.00 -26.19 5.03
CA SER A 272 -1.25 -26.03 4.29
C SER A 272 -1.00 -25.67 2.82
N TRP A 273 -1.44 -26.53 1.91
CA TRP A 273 -1.28 -26.29 0.46
C TRP A 273 -1.88 -24.95 0.01
N LYS A 274 -2.96 -24.49 0.65
CA LYS A 274 -3.60 -23.19 0.33
C LYS A 274 -2.69 -22.03 0.69
N THR A 275 -2.03 -22.10 1.84
CA THR A 275 -1.10 -21.06 2.30
C THR A 275 0.16 -21.08 1.45
N VAL A 276 0.73 -22.25 1.15
CA VAL A 276 1.91 -22.38 0.27
C VAL A 276 1.61 -21.85 -1.12
N LEU A 277 0.47 -22.22 -1.72
CA LEU A 277 0.07 -21.75 -3.04
C LEU A 277 -0.16 -20.24 -3.05
N PHE A 278 -0.84 -19.70 -2.03
CA PHE A 278 -1.04 -18.26 -1.89
C PHE A 278 0.29 -17.50 -1.78
N THR A 279 1.21 -17.97 -0.93
CA THR A 279 2.54 -17.40 -0.77
C THR A 279 3.33 -17.43 -2.08
N LEU A 280 3.25 -18.54 -2.84
CA LEU A 280 3.91 -18.65 -4.14
C LEU A 280 3.36 -17.64 -5.14
N ILE A 281 2.04 -17.57 -5.32
CA ILE A 281 1.39 -16.62 -6.24
C ILE A 281 1.74 -15.18 -5.84
N PHE A 282 1.65 -14.88 -4.55
CA PHE A 282 1.93 -13.55 -4.02
C PHE A 282 3.42 -13.17 -4.17
N THR A 283 4.34 -14.12 -4.04
CA THR A 283 5.78 -13.88 -4.23
C THR A 283 6.13 -13.68 -5.71
N MET A 284 5.44 -14.37 -6.63
CA MET A 284 5.70 -14.25 -8.07
C MET A 284 5.18 -12.93 -8.67
N GLN A 285 4.11 -12.37 -8.10
CA GLN A 285 3.47 -11.18 -8.65
C GLN A 285 4.37 -9.93 -8.68
N PRO A 286 5.17 -9.59 -7.65
CA PRO A 286 6.16 -8.51 -7.70
C PRO A 286 7.23 -8.68 -8.80
N PHE A 287 7.57 -9.91 -9.20
CA PHE A 287 8.48 -10.11 -10.34
C PHE A 287 7.85 -9.66 -11.65
N GLY A 288 6.52 -9.75 -11.75
CA GLY A 288 5.73 -9.27 -12.88
C GLY A 288 5.73 -7.73 -13.05
N SER A 289 6.27 -6.95 -12.11
CA SER A 289 6.41 -5.49 -12.25
C SER A 289 7.87 -4.99 -12.30
N GLN A 290 8.85 -5.88 -12.30
CA GLN A 290 10.28 -5.49 -12.31
C GLN A 290 10.70 -4.67 -13.54
N PRO A 291 10.18 -4.91 -14.77
CA PRO A 291 10.57 -4.05 -15.88
C PRO A 291 10.13 -2.60 -15.67
N PHE A 292 8.98 -2.37 -15.02
CA PHE A 292 8.52 -1.02 -14.71
C PHE A 292 9.49 -0.30 -13.75
N THR A 293 9.99 -0.97 -12.71
CA THR A 293 10.99 -0.36 -11.79
C THR A 293 12.31 -0.07 -12.50
N ALA A 294 12.66 -0.83 -13.55
CA ALA A 294 13.84 -0.60 -14.38
C ALA A 294 13.73 0.64 -15.30
N PHE A 295 12.54 1.22 -15.48
CA PHE A 295 12.31 2.33 -16.40
C PHE A 295 13.12 3.58 -16.04
N VAL A 296 13.22 3.92 -14.74
CA VAL A 296 14.04 5.04 -14.24
C VAL A 296 15.51 4.86 -14.63
N PHE A 297 16.04 3.65 -14.45
CA PHE A 297 17.44 3.33 -14.77
C PHE A 297 17.69 3.39 -16.27
N TRP A 298 16.72 2.95 -17.08
CA TRP A 298 16.79 3.04 -18.53
C TRP A 298 16.85 4.49 -19.03
N LEU A 299 16.04 5.40 -18.46
CA LEU A 299 16.11 6.84 -18.77
C LEU A 299 17.48 7.42 -18.39
N LYS A 300 17.97 7.09 -17.20
CA LYS A 300 19.29 7.55 -16.73
C LYS A 300 20.43 7.03 -17.61
N ALA A 301 20.34 5.81 -18.14
CA ALA A 301 21.35 5.22 -19.00
C ALA A 301 21.55 5.95 -20.35
N HIS A 302 20.58 6.77 -20.78
CA HIS A 302 20.73 7.62 -21.96
C HIS A 302 21.64 8.83 -21.72
N ASN A 303 21.81 9.25 -20.46
CA ASN A 303 22.71 10.33 -20.10
C ASN A 303 24.14 9.79 -19.95
N LYS A 304 24.97 10.00 -20.97
CA LYS A 304 26.39 9.64 -20.94
C LYS A 304 27.21 10.74 -20.27
N LYS A 305 28.19 10.33 -19.45
CA LYS A 305 29.12 11.26 -18.79
C LYS A 305 29.94 12.01 -19.84
N GLY A 306 29.88 13.35 -19.84
CA GLY A 306 30.61 14.22 -20.78
C GLY A 306 29.83 14.64 -22.03
N GLN A 307 28.56 14.27 -22.15
CA GLN A 307 27.65 14.75 -23.21
C GLN A 307 26.52 15.59 -22.59
N PRO A 308 25.89 16.50 -23.37
CA PRO A 308 24.68 17.18 -22.90
C PRO A 308 23.62 16.12 -22.53
N PRO A 309 22.91 16.30 -21.41
CA PRO A 309 21.92 15.33 -20.95
C PRO A 309 20.80 15.21 -21.98
N VAL A 310 20.47 13.97 -22.37
CA VAL A 310 19.34 13.66 -23.26
C VAL A 310 18.03 13.81 -22.50
N TYR A 311 18.01 13.41 -21.22
CA TYR A 311 16.89 13.61 -20.31
C TYR A 311 17.31 14.45 -19.12
N THR A 312 16.49 15.43 -18.74
CA THR A 312 16.72 16.20 -17.53
C THR A 312 16.47 15.34 -16.28
N VAL A 313 17.02 15.75 -15.14
CA VAL A 313 16.76 15.08 -13.85
C VAL A 313 15.27 15.08 -13.52
N ALA A 314 14.55 16.16 -13.86
CA ALA A 314 13.11 16.25 -13.74
C ALA A 314 12.40 15.18 -14.59
N GLN A 315 12.74 15.06 -15.89
CA GLN A 315 12.13 14.07 -16.79
C GLN A 315 12.37 12.62 -16.35
N ILE A 316 13.56 12.32 -15.82
CA ILE A 316 13.90 10.98 -15.30
C ILE A 316 12.97 10.58 -14.14
N ASN A 317 12.58 11.54 -13.30
CA ASN A 317 11.70 11.31 -12.16
C ASN A 317 10.20 11.41 -12.55
N GLU A 318 9.85 12.28 -13.49
CA GLU A 318 8.46 12.53 -13.90
C GLU A 318 7.91 11.45 -14.83
N TYR A 319 8.67 10.96 -15.82
CA TYR A 319 8.14 9.96 -16.76
C TYR A 319 7.67 8.65 -16.12
N PRO A 320 8.37 8.07 -15.13
CA PRO A 320 7.88 6.91 -14.39
C PRO A 320 6.58 7.14 -13.64
N THR A 321 6.24 8.39 -13.27
CA THR A 321 4.96 8.70 -12.62
C THR A 321 3.77 8.38 -13.52
N ILE A 322 3.93 8.45 -14.84
CA ILE A 322 2.90 8.05 -15.81
C ILE A 322 2.59 6.55 -15.68
N GLY A 323 3.61 5.71 -15.52
CA GLY A 323 3.40 4.28 -15.34
C GLY A 323 2.79 3.93 -13.98
N ASN A 324 3.11 4.70 -12.94
CA ASN A 324 2.43 4.59 -11.64
C ASN A 324 0.94 4.97 -11.75
N ALA A 325 0.61 6.06 -12.44
CA ALA A 325 -0.76 6.49 -12.66
C ALA A 325 -1.55 5.45 -13.48
N PHE A 326 -0.93 4.92 -14.55
CA PHE A 326 -1.50 3.83 -15.34
C PHE A 326 -1.76 2.58 -14.49
N THR A 327 -0.79 2.16 -13.67
CA THR A 327 -0.92 1.02 -12.76
C THR A 327 -2.07 1.23 -11.76
N ALA A 328 -2.20 2.43 -11.20
CA ALA A 328 -3.28 2.78 -10.27
C ALA A 328 -4.66 2.67 -10.94
N VAL A 329 -4.83 3.28 -12.11
CA VAL A 329 -6.09 3.26 -12.87
C VAL A 329 -6.44 1.84 -13.30
N TYR A 330 -5.47 1.11 -13.84
CA TYR A 330 -5.67 -0.27 -14.29
C TYR A 330 -6.04 -1.21 -13.12
N SER A 331 -5.37 -1.09 -11.97
CA SER A 331 -5.70 -1.85 -10.76
C SER A 331 -7.14 -1.59 -10.31
N LEU A 332 -7.59 -0.33 -10.30
CA LEU A 332 -8.98 0.01 -9.95
C LEU A 332 -9.96 -0.55 -10.97
N LEU A 333 -9.72 -0.37 -12.27
CA LEU A 333 -10.59 -0.92 -13.31
C LEU A 333 -10.69 -2.45 -13.22
N ALA A 334 -9.56 -3.13 -13.03
CA ALA A 334 -9.50 -4.57 -12.85
C ALA A 334 -10.37 -5.03 -11.67
N VAL A 335 -10.30 -4.35 -10.53
CA VAL A 335 -11.11 -4.67 -9.36
C VAL A 335 -12.61 -4.47 -9.62
N TRP A 336 -13.00 -3.36 -10.27
CA TRP A 336 -14.41 -3.10 -10.58
C TRP A 336 -14.98 -4.05 -11.64
N ILE A 337 -14.18 -4.44 -12.64
CA ILE A 337 -14.58 -5.42 -13.65
C ILE A 337 -14.72 -6.81 -13.02
N SER A 338 -13.83 -7.17 -12.08
CA SER A 338 -13.89 -8.44 -11.34
C SER A 338 -15.17 -8.52 -10.50
N ASP A 339 -15.41 -7.50 -9.67
CA ASP A 339 -16.46 -7.55 -8.66
C ASP A 339 -17.86 -7.27 -9.25
N GLY A 340 -17.94 -6.47 -10.33
CA GLY A 340 -19.19 -6.18 -11.02
C GLY A 340 -19.51 -7.19 -12.14
N PRO A 341 -19.09 -6.95 -13.39
CA PRO A 341 -19.39 -7.79 -14.55
C PRO A 341 -19.07 -9.28 -14.37
N LEU A 342 -17.93 -9.60 -13.74
CA LEU A 342 -17.51 -10.99 -13.54
C LEU A 342 -18.06 -11.63 -12.26
N ARG A 343 -18.99 -10.95 -11.57
CA ARG A 343 -19.71 -11.46 -10.39
C ARG A 343 -18.77 -11.94 -9.27
N GLY A 344 -17.65 -11.26 -9.08
CA GLY A 344 -16.63 -11.59 -8.07
C GLY A 344 -15.65 -12.69 -8.49
N ARG A 345 -15.67 -13.14 -9.76
CA ARG A 345 -14.64 -14.05 -10.28
C ARG A 345 -13.37 -13.26 -10.58
N ARG A 346 -12.38 -13.39 -9.69
CA ARG A 346 -11.09 -12.67 -9.77
C ARG A 346 -10.10 -13.30 -10.75
N TRP A 347 -10.15 -14.63 -10.92
CA TRP A 347 -9.20 -15.39 -11.73
C TRP A 347 -9.10 -14.98 -13.21
N PRO A 348 -10.18 -14.59 -13.93
CA PRO A 348 -10.07 -14.27 -15.36
C PRO A 348 -9.21 -13.03 -15.61
N ILE A 349 -9.34 -12.01 -14.75
CA ILE A 349 -8.58 -10.78 -14.87
C ILE A 349 -7.13 -11.04 -14.51
N ILE A 350 -6.87 -11.79 -13.44
CA ILE A 350 -5.50 -12.18 -13.06
C ILE A 350 -4.82 -12.93 -14.23
N LEU A 351 -5.50 -13.87 -14.89
CA LEU A 351 -4.94 -14.57 -16.04
C LEU A 351 -4.70 -13.62 -17.22
N PHE A 352 -5.68 -12.78 -17.55
CA PHE A 352 -5.55 -11.80 -18.63
C PHE A 352 -4.35 -10.86 -18.42
N SER A 353 -4.22 -10.28 -17.22
CA SER A 353 -3.11 -9.39 -16.87
C SER A 353 -1.75 -10.09 -16.96
N ASN A 354 -1.65 -11.35 -16.49
CA ASN A 354 -0.41 -12.12 -16.59
C ASN A 354 -0.07 -12.50 -18.03
N LEU A 355 -1.04 -12.83 -18.88
CA LEU A 355 -0.81 -13.10 -20.30
C LEU A 355 -0.31 -11.85 -21.04
N VAL A 356 -0.91 -10.69 -20.76
CA VAL A 356 -0.43 -9.40 -21.29
C VAL A 356 1.00 -9.11 -20.81
N ALA A 357 1.30 -9.37 -19.54
CA ALA A 357 2.66 -9.19 -19.01
C ALA A 357 3.70 -10.07 -19.74
N ILE A 358 3.37 -11.35 -20.01
CA ILE A 358 4.27 -12.25 -20.77
C ILE A 358 4.56 -11.70 -22.17
N ILE A 359 3.53 -11.22 -22.87
CA ILE A 359 3.68 -10.62 -24.20
C ILE A 359 4.59 -9.38 -24.13
N VAL A 360 4.32 -8.47 -23.18
CA VAL A 360 5.10 -7.23 -23.02
C VAL A 360 6.55 -7.53 -22.63
N PHE A 361 6.80 -8.52 -21.79
CA PHE A 361 8.15 -8.91 -21.39
C PHE A 361 8.93 -9.49 -22.57
N THR A 362 8.25 -10.29 -23.41
CA THR A 362 8.82 -10.83 -24.64
C THR A 362 9.18 -9.69 -25.60
N LEU A 363 8.29 -8.71 -25.77
CA LEU A 363 8.56 -7.53 -26.59
C LEU A 363 9.73 -6.69 -26.06
N LEU A 364 9.85 -6.51 -24.73
CA LEU A 364 10.98 -5.82 -24.11
C LEU A 364 12.31 -6.55 -24.30
N ALA A 365 12.28 -7.88 -24.37
CA ALA A 365 13.47 -8.70 -24.62
C ALA A 365 13.93 -8.62 -26.07
N VAL A 366 13.00 -8.54 -27.02
CA VAL A 366 13.31 -8.46 -28.47
C VAL A 366 13.64 -7.02 -28.91
N THR A 367 13.04 -6.01 -28.28
CA THR A 367 13.27 -4.61 -28.64
C THR A 367 14.70 -4.19 -28.26
N PRO A 368 15.43 -3.44 -29.10
CA PRO A 368 16.75 -2.92 -28.77
C PRO A 368 16.74 -2.09 -27.48
N VAL A 369 17.81 -2.20 -26.67
CA VAL A 369 17.92 -1.50 -25.37
C VAL A 369 17.97 0.00 -25.55
N PHE A 370 18.78 0.49 -26.48
CA PHE A 370 18.86 1.90 -26.83
C PHE A 370 18.16 2.12 -28.17
N GLY A 371 16.98 2.73 -28.10
CA GLY A 371 16.12 3.00 -29.26
C GLY A 371 15.20 4.19 -28.98
N PRO A 372 14.32 4.56 -29.93
CA PRO A 372 13.40 5.67 -29.75
C PRO A 372 12.53 5.49 -28.51
N PHE A 373 12.31 6.58 -27.77
CA PHE A 373 11.45 6.59 -26.58
C PHE A 373 10.08 5.96 -26.85
N SER A 374 9.50 6.24 -28.01
CA SER A 374 8.20 5.73 -28.45
C SER A 374 8.08 4.21 -28.51
N HIS A 375 9.19 3.47 -28.68
CA HIS A 375 9.14 2.01 -28.85
C HIS A 375 9.26 1.27 -27.53
N ARG A 376 10.09 1.75 -26.59
CA ARG A 376 10.40 1.03 -25.35
C ARG A 376 9.68 1.60 -24.12
N ALA A 377 9.45 2.91 -24.06
CA ALA A 377 8.79 3.53 -22.91
C ALA A 377 7.35 3.05 -22.70
N PRO A 378 6.50 2.88 -23.74
CA PRO A 378 5.16 2.31 -23.54
C PRO A 378 5.20 0.89 -23.01
N LEU A 379 6.17 0.07 -23.44
CA LEU A 379 6.32 -1.30 -22.94
C LEU A 379 6.68 -1.33 -21.46
N TYR A 380 7.54 -0.42 -21.00
CA TYR A 380 7.82 -0.28 -19.56
C TYR A 380 6.59 0.16 -18.77
N ILE A 381 5.79 1.08 -19.30
CA ILE A 381 4.54 1.54 -18.65
C ILE A 381 3.54 0.38 -18.56
N VAL A 382 3.30 -0.33 -19.66
CA VAL A 382 2.33 -1.43 -19.72
C VAL A 382 2.80 -2.65 -18.92
N SER A 383 4.11 -2.82 -18.71
CA SER A 383 4.64 -3.88 -17.86
C SER A 383 4.14 -3.80 -16.40
N GLY A 384 3.69 -2.63 -15.95
CA GLY A 384 3.07 -2.45 -14.63
C GLY A 384 1.78 -3.26 -14.41
N ILE A 385 1.14 -3.75 -15.48
CA ILE A 385 -0.07 -4.59 -15.43
C ILE A 385 0.15 -5.85 -14.58
N GLY A 386 1.32 -6.51 -14.70
CA GLY A 386 1.59 -7.75 -13.98
C GLY A 386 1.54 -7.59 -12.46
N GLY A 387 2.11 -6.49 -11.94
CA GLY A 387 2.12 -6.20 -10.50
C GLY A 387 0.84 -5.55 -9.96
N SER A 388 -0.02 -5.01 -10.83
CA SER A 388 -1.25 -4.31 -10.42
C SER A 388 -2.35 -5.24 -9.86
N MET A 389 -2.15 -6.56 -9.90
CA MET A 389 -3.14 -7.56 -9.48
C MET A 389 -3.14 -7.88 -7.98
N VAL A 390 -2.24 -7.28 -7.19
CA VAL A 390 -2.16 -7.48 -5.73
C VAL A 390 -3.52 -7.39 -5.02
N PRO A 391 -4.37 -6.37 -5.27
CA PRO A 391 -5.63 -6.27 -4.56
C PRO A 391 -6.60 -7.42 -4.88
N LEU A 392 -6.54 -7.96 -6.10
CA LEU A 392 -7.37 -9.11 -6.50
C LEU A 392 -6.89 -10.43 -5.91
N THR A 393 -5.58 -10.59 -5.72
CA THR A 393 -5.00 -11.77 -5.06
C THR A 393 -5.29 -11.77 -3.55
N MET A 394 -5.27 -10.59 -2.92
CA MET A 394 -5.45 -10.42 -1.47
C MET A 394 -6.91 -10.43 -1.02
N ALA A 395 -7.83 -10.00 -1.88
CA ALA A 395 -9.26 -10.03 -1.58
C ALA A 395 -9.77 -11.48 -1.61
#